data_AF-A0A4U0YVN1-F1
#
_entry.id   AF-A0A4U0YVN1-F1
#
_cell.length_a   1.000
_cell.length_b   1.000
_cell.length_c   1.000
_cell.angle_alpha   90.00
_cell.angle_beta   90.00
_cell.angle_gamma   90.00
#
_symmetry.space_group_name_H-M   'P 1'
#
loop_
_entity.id
_entity.type
_entity.pdbx_description
1 polymer ?
#
loop_
_entity_poly.entity_id
_entity_poly.type
_entity_poly.pdbx_seq_one_letter_code
_entity_poly.pdbx_strand_id
1 'polypeptide(L)'
;MTTTTDAVHATARATVKATPRAQRHRLAHIDAAQSLLHAADFLTHAAELIAAGAPADSPEVARWVDFGKRKVWQGEEELAGRGPFGMM
;
A
#
# COMPACT_ATOMS: atom_id res chain seq x y z
N MET A 1 -18.50 -5.40 9.20
CA MET A 1 -17.71 -5.94 8.06
C MET A 1 -16.27 -5.65 8.37
N THR A 2 -15.45 -6.68 8.61
CA THR A 2 -13.99 -6.52 8.64
C THR A 2 -13.56 -6.31 7.19
N THR A 3 -13.01 -5.14 6.90
CA THR A 3 -12.53 -4.84 5.55
C THR A 3 -11.25 -5.64 5.29
N THR A 4 -10.91 -5.89 4.03
CA THR A 4 -9.66 -6.58 3.65
C THR A 4 -8.42 -5.94 4.30
N THR A 5 -8.48 -4.62 4.54
CA THR A 5 -7.50 -3.82 5.28
C THR A 5 -7.33 -4.28 6.73
N ASP A 6 -8.42 -4.62 7.42
CA ASP A 6 -8.36 -5.11 8.80
C ASP A 6 -7.66 -6.46 8.90
N ALA A 7 -7.90 -7.35 7.94
CA ALA A 7 -7.27 -8.67 7.90
C ALA A 7 -5.75 -8.58 7.65
N VAL A 8 -5.31 -7.66 6.79
CA VAL A 8 -3.88 -7.42 6.56
C VAL A 8 -3.24 -6.77 7.78
N HIS A 9 -3.87 -5.78 8.40
CA HIS A 9 -3.38 -5.20 9.65
C HIS A 9 -3.31 -6.20 10.80
N ALA A 10 -4.29 -7.09 10.94
CA ALA A 10 -4.28 -8.13 11.97
C ALA A 10 -3.15 -9.13 11.72
N THR A 11 -2.98 -9.57 10.47
CA THR A 11 -1.90 -10.50 10.07
C THR A 11 -0.52 -9.87 10.25
N ALA A 12 -0.36 -8.60 9.89
CA ALA A 12 0.86 -7.83 10.09
C ALA A 12 1.24 -7.76 11.58
N ARG A 13 0.31 -7.32 12.43
CA ARG A 13 0.51 -7.23 13.89
C ARG A 13 0.80 -8.59 14.53
N ALA A 14 0.07 -9.62 14.13
CA ALA A 14 0.28 -10.98 14.62
C ALA A 14 1.67 -11.50 14.23
N THR A 15 2.12 -11.22 13.00
CA THR A 15 3.42 -11.67 12.49
C THR A 15 4.60 -10.98 13.19
N VAL A 16 4.49 -9.66 13.44
CA VAL A 16 5.46 -8.88 14.23
C VAL A 16 5.55 -9.42 15.66
N LYS A 17 4.39 -9.66 16.30
CA LYS A 17 4.32 -10.18 17.68
C LYS A 17 4.87 -11.60 17.80
N ALA A 18 4.62 -12.45 16.79
CA ALA A 18 5.06 -13.85 16.78
C ALA A 18 6.54 -14.00 16.42
N THR A 19 7.17 -13.00 15.78
CA THR A 19 8.54 -13.11 15.29
C THR A 19 9.43 -11.92 15.65
N PRO A 20 9.71 -11.67 16.95
CA PRO A 20 10.52 -10.53 17.38
C PRO A 20 11.95 -10.52 16.81
N ARG A 21 12.46 -11.69 16.35
CA ARG A 21 13.80 -11.91 15.78
C ARG A 21 13.83 -11.99 14.24
N ALA A 22 12.70 -12.03 13.54
CA ALA A 22 12.68 -11.99 12.06
C ALA A 22 12.75 -10.53 11.58
N GLN A 23 13.84 -9.85 11.92
CA GLN A 23 13.79 -8.42 12.20
C GLN A 23 13.81 -7.47 10.99
N ARG A 24 13.92 -7.95 9.74
CA ARG A 24 13.95 -7.04 8.57
C ARG A 24 13.20 -7.56 7.35
N HIS A 25 13.54 -8.73 6.81
CA HIS A 25 12.92 -9.23 5.57
C HIS A 25 11.42 -9.53 5.68
N ARG A 26 10.95 -10.03 6.84
CA ARG A 26 9.52 -10.30 7.06
C ARG A 26 8.70 -9.02 7.28
N LEU A 27 9.32 -7.96 7.80
CA LEU A 27 8.69 -6.64 7.93
C LEU A 27 8.56 -5.97 6.57
N ALA A 28 9.58 -6.09 5.71
CA ALA A 28 9.56 -5.53 4.36
C ALA A 28 8.38 -6.05 3.49
N HIS A 29 8.03 -7.34 3.60
CA HIS A 29 6.85 -7.87 2.89
C HIS A 29 5.51 -7.36 3.46
N ILE A 30 5.46 -7.07 4.77
CA ILE A 30 4.28 -6.50 5.42
C ILE A 30 4.11 -5.04 5.01
N ASP A 31 5.19 -4.26 5.08
CA ASP A 31 5.21 -2.86 4.67
C ASP A 31 4.82 -2.75 3.18
N ALA A 32 5.39 -3.62 2.34
CA ALA A 32 5.03 -3.70 0.92
C ALA A 32 3.55 -3.99 0.71
N ALA A 33 2.98 -4.94 1.45
CA ALA A 33 1.55 -5.25 1.37
C ALA A 33 0.69 -4.05 1.79
N GLN A 34 1.09 -3.30 2.83
CA GLN A 34 0.39 -2.09 3.25
C GLN A 34 0.50 -0.98 2.20
N SER A 35 1.67 -0.79 1.60
CA SER A 35 1.88 0.14 0.49
C SER A 35 0.96 -0.19 -0.69
N LEU A 36 0.88 -1.47 -1.09
CA LEU A 36 0.00 -1.92 -2.18
C LEU A 36 -1.49 -1.78 -1.86
N LEU A 37 -1.91 -1.99 -0.60
CA LEU A 37 -3.29 -1.74 -0.17
C LEU A 37 -3.66 -0.27 -0.32
N HIS A 38 -2.82 0.64 0.18
CA HIS A 38 -3.06 2.07 0.01
C HIS A 38 -3.09 2.47 -1.47
N ALA A 39 -2.26 1.85 -2.31
CA ALA A 39 -2.32 2.06 -3.76
C ALA A 39 -3.69 1.67 -4.32
N ALA A 40 -4.21 0.51 -3.92
CA ALA A 40 -5.53 0.04 -4.34
C ALA A 40 -6.65 0.99 -3.87
N ASP A 41 -6.58 1.51 -2.64
CA ASP A 41 -7.56 2.46 -2.12
C ASP A 41 -7.57 3.76 -2.94
N PHE A 42 -6.40 4.33 -3.25
CA PHE A 42 -6.31 5.55 -4.06
C PHE A 42 -6.82 5.35 -5.50
N LEU A 43 -6.49 4.21 -6.11
CA LEU A 43 -6.96 3.89 -7.46
C LEU A 43 -8.46 3.60 -7.50
N THR A 44 -8.99 2.96 -6.45
CA THR A 44 -10.44 2.74 -6.29
C THR A 44 -11.16 4.08 -6.18
N HIS A 45 -10.65 5.00 -5.36
CA HIS A 45 -11.25 6.32 -5.24
C HIS A 45 -11.19 7.13 -6.55
N ALA A 46 -10.09 7.04 -7.31
CA ALA A 46 -10.02 7.62 -8.65
C ALA A 46 -11.09 7.03 -9.60
N ALA A 47 -11.30 5.72 -9.54
CA ALA A 47 -12.34 5.05 -10.32
C ALA A 47 -13.76 5.45 -9.89
N GLU A 48 -14.00 5.64 -8.59
CA GLU A 48 -15.28 6.14 -8.06
C GLU A 48 -15.59 7.55 -8.57
N LEU A 49 -14.60 8.45 -8.62
CA LEU A 49 -14.77 9.78 -9.20
C LEU A 49 -15.16 9.72 -10.68
N ILE A 50 -14.47 8.88 -11.46
CA ILE A 50 -14.81 8.68 -12.88
C ILE A 50 -16.23 8.12 -13.03
N ALA A 51 -16.60 7.13 -12.20
CA ALA A 51 -17.94 6.53 -12.20
C ALA A 51 -19.03 7.55 -11.81
N ALA A 52 -18.70 8.52 -10.96
CA ALA A 52 -19.56 9.64 -10.61
C ALA A 52 -19.64 10.74 -11.69
N GLY A 53 -18.92 10.58 -12.81
CA GLY A 53 -18.94 11.49 -13.96
C GLY A 53 -17.81 12.51 -14.00
N ALA A 54 -16.81 12.40 -13.13
CA ALA A 54 -15.61 13.24 -13.23
C ALA A 54 -14.82 12.88 -14.51
N PRO A 55 -14.28 13.88 -15.25
CA PRO A 55 -13.37 13.61 -16.35
C PRO A 55 -12.14 12.84 -15.87
N ALA A 56 -11.75 11.81 -16.62
CA ALA A 56 -10.60 10.97 -16.28
C ALA A 56 -9.27 11.73 -16.31
N ASP A 57 -9.20 12.82 -17.08
CA ASP A 57 -8.07 13.75 -17.18
C ASP A 57 -8.18 14.92 -16.18
N SER A 58 -9.21 14.94 -15.33
CA SER A 58 -9.35 15.99 -14.33
C SER A 58 -8.15 16.00 -13.38
N PRO A 59 -7.71 17.19 -12.91
CA PRO A 59 -6.60 17.29 -11.97
C PRO A 59 -6.82 16.48 -10.69
N GLU A 60 -8.07 16.27 -10.29
CA GLU A 60 -8.40 15.49 -9.09
C GLU A 60 -8.20 14.00 -9.29
N VAL A 61 -8.73 13.41 -10.35
CA VAL A 61 -8.49 12.01 -10.71
C VAL A 61 -6.99 11.77 -10.92
N ALA A 62 -6.31 12.68 -11.61
CA ALA A 62 -4.87 12.59 -11.84
C ALA A 62 -4.05 12.55 -10.54
N ARG A 63 -4.42 13.35 -9.52
CA ARG A 63 -3.76 13.32 -8.21
C ARG A 63 -3.91 11.98 -7.50
N TRP A 64 -5.11 11.41 -7.48
CA TRP A 64 -5.34 10.11 -6.83
C TRP A 64 -4.60 8.98 -7.53
N VAL A 65 -4.57 9.00 -8.87
CA VAL A 65 -3.76 8.07 -9.65
C VAL A 65 -2.27 8.22 -9.35
N ASP A 66 -1.76 9.45 -9.21
CA ASP A 66 -0.36 9.71 -8.85
C ASP A 66 -0.02 9.16 -7.45
N PHE A 67 -0.89 9.38 -6.46
CA PHE A 67 -0.71 8.80 -5.12
C PHE A 67 -0.72 7.26 -5.15
N GLY A 68 -1.62 6.65 -5.93
CA GLY A 68 -1.64 5.22 -6.16
C GLY A 68 -0.31 4.70 -6.71
N LYS A 69 0.21 5.34 -7.77
CA LYS A 69 1.49 4.99 -8.40
C LYS A 69 2.68 5.09 -7.45
N ARG A 70 2.75 6.16 -6.65
CA ARG A 70 3.82 6.32 -5.64
C ARG A 70 3.81 5.20 -4.61
N LYS A 71 2.63 4.72 -4.23
CA LYS A 71 2.48 3.61 -3.28
C LYS A 71 2.79 2.24 -3.89
N VAL A 72 2.47 2.02 -5.16
CA VAL A 72 2.98 0.84 -5.89
C VAL A 72 4.50 0.83 -5.89
N TRP A 73 5.12 1.94 -6.31
CA TRP A 73 6.58 2.06 -6.32
C TRP A 73 7.20 1.82 -4.94
N GLN A 74 6.63 2.42 -3.89
CA GLN A 74 7.09 2.19 -2.52
C GLN A 74 7.03 0.71 -2.13
N GLY A 75 5.93 0.01 -2.43
CA GLY A 75 5.80 -1.41 -2.14
C GLY A 75 6.80 -2.28 -2.92
N GLU A 76 7.08 -1.93 -4.18
CA GLU A 76 8.10 -2.60 -4.99
C GLU A 76 9.51 -2.41 -4.42
N GLU A 77 9.85 -1.20 -3.95
CA GLU A 77 11.12 -0.92 -3.28
C GLU A 77 11.24 -1.69 -1.95
N GLU A 78 10.17 -1.79 -1.19
CA GLU A 78 10.10 -2.58 0.05
C GLU A 78 10.32 -4.08 -0.24
N LEU A 79 9.67 -4.64 -1.27
CA LEU A 79 9.91 -6.02 -1.72
C LEU A 79 11.34 -6.26 -2.22
N ALA A 80 11.92 -5.27 -2.89
CA ALA A 80 13.30 -5.32 -3.36
C ALA A 80 14.34 -5.11 -2.25
N GLY A 81 13.90 -4.84 -1.01
CA GLY A 81 14.79 -4.53 0.11
C GLY A 81 15.50 -3.19 -0.02
N ARG A 82 14.99 -2.29 -0.87
CA ARG A 82 15.53 -0.95 -1.16
C ARG A 82 14.70 0.20 -0.56
N GLY A 83 13.59 -0.13 0.09
CA GLY A 83 12.78 0.84 0.84
C GLY A 83 13.60 1.59 1.92
N PRO A 84 13.02 2.63 2.56
CA PRO A 84 13.74 3.52 3.48
C PRO A 84 14.38 2.83 4.70
N PHE A 85 14.04 1.56 4.97
CA PHE A 85 14.65 0.73 6.02
C PHE A 85 15.65 -0.31 5.50
N GLY A 86 15.86 -0.39 4.19
CA GLY A 86 16.79 -1.30 3.49
C GLY A 86 18.23 -0.81 3.41
N MET A 87 18.50 0.43 3.84
CA MET A 87 19.87 0.92 4.05
C MET A 87 20.30 0.71 5.50
N MET A 88 20.76 -0.51 5.82
CA MET A 88 21.78 -0.80 6.84
C MET A 88 22.14 -2.28 6.87
#